data_AF-A0A7Y5C4Q4-F1
#
_entry.id   AF-A0A7Y5C4Q4-F1
#
_cell.length_a   1.000
_cell.length_b   1.000
_cell.length_c   1.000
_cell.angle_alpha   90.00
_cell.angle_beta   90.00
_cell.angle_gamma   90.00
#
_symmetry.space_group_name_H-M   'P 1'
#
loop_
_entity.id
_entity.type
_entity.pdbx_description
1 polymer ?
#
loop_
_entity_poly.entity_id
_entity_poly.type
_entity_poly.pdbx_seq_one_letter_code
_entity_poly.pdbx_strand_id
1 'polypeptide(L)'
;MPTTDDGGYVNYFEILDLGPDAKPGEVRKSYRTKMKNLVAEIAAVEITEERRAAYLLEMAKLNAGLFLLRETELRDAYWQDRQELINLEHEWCQAAQSGADTNELRKSYDSRVRAFLSRYVEDAMLAAGRDKECVEVSHWDPAHERHASRILRHYRNGLYQQILERLPFAEVTKPDIDWDERRKFVAGVLAQGAN
;
A
#
# COMPACT_ATOMS: atom_id res chain seq x y z
N MET A 1 9.97 -9.55 17.98
CA MET A 1 10.19 -8.26 17.30
C MET A 1 9.17 -8.22 16.18
N PRO A 2 8.17 -7.31 16.18
CA PRO A 2 7.35 -7.15 14.98
C PRO A 2 8.28 -6.62 13.90
N THR A 3 8.36 -7.34 12.79
CA THR A 3 9.03 -6.88 11.58
C THR A 3 8.33 -5.60 11.13
N THR A 4 9.10 -4.52 10.99
CA THR A 4 8.71 -3.28 10.29
C THR A 4 8.53 -3.61 8.81
N ASP A 5 7.49 -4.39 8.51
CA ASP A 5 7.08 -4.69 7.16
C ASP A 5 6.24 -3.50 6.70
N ASP A 6 6.83 -2.62 5.89
CA ASP A 6 6.17 -1.49 5.23
C ASP A 6 5.26 -1.94 4.07
N GLY A 7 5.03 -3.25 3.91
CA GLY A 7 4.22 -3.86 2.86
C GLY A 7 2.86 -3.19 2.63
N GLY A 8 2.35 -3.20 1.41
CA GLY A 8 1.07 -2.56 1.10
C GLY A 8 1.10 -1.03 0.97
N TYR A 9 2.04 -0.32 1.61
CA TYR A 9 2.26 1.11 1.37
C TYR A 9 3.10 1.32 0.13
N VAL A 10 2.46 1.65 -1.00
CA VAL A 10 3.17 1.88 -2.26
C VAL A 10 4.36 2.83 -2.07
N ASN A 11 5.55 2.36 -2.42
CA ASN A 11 6.77 3.14 -2.34
C ASN A 11 7.29 3.45 -3.75
N TYR A 12 7.01 4.67 -4.23
CA TYR A 12 7.43 5.11 -5.56
C TYR A 12 8.94 5.29 -5.71
N PHE A 13 9.67 5.51 -4.62
CA PHE A 13 11.13 5.54 -4.67
C PHE A 13 11.68 4.14 -4.96
N GLU A 14 11.17 3.12 -4.27
CA GLU A 14 11.54 1.71 -4.52
C GLU A 14 11.12 1.26 -5.93
N ILE A 15 9.93 1.61 -6.39
CA ILE A 15 9.49 1.31 -7.77
C ILE A 15 10.48 1.85 -8.81
N LEU A 16 11.06 3.02 -8.55
CA LEU A 16 12.07 3.63 -9.41
C LEU A 16 13.51 3.26 -9.04
N ASP A 17 13.77 2.35 -8.11
CA ASP A 17 15.11 2.01 -7.59
C ASP A 17 15.90 3.25 -7.12
N LEU A 18 15.25 4.15 -6.39
CA LEU A 18 15.83 5.40 -5.91
C LEU A 18 15.77 5.50 -4.38
N GLY A 19 16.68 6.30 -3.83
CA GLY A 19 16.58 6.77 -2.44
C GLY A 19 15.62 7.96 -2.30
N PRO A 20 15.12 8.24 -1.09
CA PRO A 20 14.21 9.37 -0.84
C PRO A 20 14.87 10.74 -1.07
N ASP A 21 16.19 10.81 -1.12
CA ASP A 21 17.00 12.00 -1.40
C ASP A 21 17.28 12.23 -2.90
N ALA A 22 16.76 11.36 -3.78
CA ALA A 22 16.96 11.45 -5.22
C ALA A 22 16.49 12.78 -5.79
N LYS A 23 17.29 13.31 -6.72
CA LYS A 23 17.01 14.57 -7.41
C LYS A 23 16.00 14.37 -8.54
N PRO A 24 15.23 15.40 -8.94
CA PRO A 24 14.26 15.29 -10.04
C PRO A 24 14.85 14.81 -11.39
N GLY A 25 16.14 15.05 -11.63
CA GLY A 25 16.84 14.53 -12.81
C GLY A 25 17.08 13.01 -12.76
N GLU A 26 17.33 12.46 -11.58
CA GLU A 26 17.52 11.01 -11.35
C GLU A 26 16.20 10.27 -11.47
N VAL A 27 15.11 10.86 -10.94
CA VAL A 27 13.73 10.39 -11.13
C VAL A 27 13.41 10.21 -12.61
N ARG A 28 13.61 11.26 -13.41
CA ARG A 28 13.37 11.20 -14.88
C ARG A 28 14.23 10.15 -15.57
N LYS A 29 15.51 10.06 -15.21
CA LYS A 29 16.45 9.09 -15.80
C LYS A 29 16.03 7.65 -15.49
N SER A 30 15.71 7.35 -14.22
CA SER A 30 15.31 6.01 -13.81
C SER A 30 13.99 5.60 -14.45
N TYR A 31 12.98 6.48 -14.39
CA TYR A 31 11.69 6.26 -15.04
C TYR A 31 11.84 5.92 -16.53
N ARG A 32 12.57 6.73 -17.31
CA ARG A 32 12.74 6.49 -18.75
C ARG A 32 13.40 5.14 -19.04
N THR A 33 14.38 4.77 -18.22
CA THR A 33 15.09 3.49 -18.36
C THR A 33 14.15 2.32 -18.11
N LYS A 34 13.43 2.35 -16.98
CA LYS A 34 12.48 1.29 -16.58
C LYS A 34 11.31 1.18 -17.54
N MET A 35 10.70 2.30 -17.93
CA MET A 35 9.58 2.31 -18.86
C MET A 35 9.99 1.76 -20.23
N LYS A 36 11.15 2.17 -20.75
CA LYS A 36 11.66 1.62 -22.02
C LYS A 36 11.87 0.11 -21.97
N ASN A 37 12.44 -0.39 -20.87
CA ASN A 37 12.65 -1.83 -20.69
C ASN A 37 11.32 -2.59 -20.63
N LEU A 38 10.34 -2.04 -19.89
CA LEU A 38 9.00 -2.61 -19.78
C LEU A 38 8.28 -2.67 -21.12
N VAL A 39 8.29 -1.57 -21.89
CA VAL A 39 7.69 -1.52 -23.23
C VAL A 39 8.37 -2.51 -24.20
N ALA A 40 9.70 -2.65 -24.12
CA ALA A 40 10.43 -3.63 -24.93
C ALA A 40 10.06 -5.08 -24.56
N GLU A 41 9.87 -5.36 -23.27
CA GLU A 41 9.42 -6.67 -22.79
C GLU A 41 8.01 -7.00 -23.30
N ILE A 42 7.08 -6.04 -23.19
CA ILE A 42 5.70 -6.19 -23.68
C ILE A 42 5.68 -6.52 -25.17
N ALA A 43 6.53 -5.89 -25.97
CA ALA A 43 6.61 -6.11 -27.41
C ALA A 43 7.22 -7.48 -27.80
N ALA A 44 8.01 -8.08 -26.91
CA ALA A 44 8.73 -9.33 -27.19
C ALA A 44 7.95 -10.61 -26.85
N VAL A 45 6.83 -10.49 -26.13
CA VAL A 45 6.12 -11.63 -25.54
C VAL A 45 4.69 -11.72 -26.09
N GLU A 46 4.19 -12.94 -26.28
CA GLU A 46 2.76 -13.16 -26.54
C GLU A 46 1.92 -12.74 -25.32
N ILE A 47 1.06 -11.74 -25.53
CA ILE A 47 0.31 -11.09 -24.46
C ILE A 47 -0.96 -11.89 -24.17
N THR A 48 -0.92 -12.69 -23.11
CA THR A 48 -2.14 -13.19 -22.45
C THR A 48 -2.86 -12.05 -21.72
N GLU A 49 -4.15 -12.22 -21.40
CA GLU A 49 -4.93 -11.21 -20.69
C GLU A 49 -4.37 -10.88 -19.30
N GLU A 50 -3.93 -11.89 -18.55
CA GLU A 50 -3.31 -11.71 -17.22
C GLU A 50 -2.00 -10.94 -17.30
N ARG A 51 -1.14 -11.25 -18.28
CA ARG A 51 0.10 -10.50 -18.51
C ARG A 51 -0.18 -9.07 -18.91
N ARG A 52 -1.20 -8.82 -19.74
CA ARG A 52 -1.64 -7.46 -20.08
C ARG A 52 -2.01 -6.68 -18.82
N ALA A 53 -2.80 -7.27 -17.92
CA ALA A 53 -3.20 -6.60 -16.69
C ALA A 53 -2.00 -6.27 -15.78
N ALA A 54 -1.06 -7.21 -15.65
CA ALA A 54 0.18 -6.99 -14.90
C ALA A 54 1.03 -5.87 -15.51
N TYR A 55 1.23 -5.88 -16.83
CA TYR A 55 1.99 -4.85 -17.53
C TYR A 55 1.36 -3.45 -17.41
N LEU A 56 0.03 -3.35 -17.53
CA LEU A 56 -0.67 -2.08 -17.32
C LEU A 56 -0.48 -1.55 -15.91
N LEU A 57 -0.50 -2.43 -14.90
CA LEU A 57 -0.24 -2.04 -13.53
C LEU A 57 1.20 -1.53 -13.35
N GLU A 58 2.19 -2.22 -13.91
CA GLU A 58 3.59 -1.80 -13.83
C GLU A 58 3.85 -0.47 -14.55
N MET A 59 3.24 -0.27 -15.72
CA MET A 59 3.28 1.02 -16.41
C MET A 59 2.65 2.13 -15.56
N ALA A 60 1.48 1.86 -14.96
CA ALA A 60 0.79 2.83 -14.11
C ALA A 60 1.61 3.21 -12.87
N LYS A 61 2.28 2.24 -12.23
CA LYS A 61 3.21 2.46 -11.12
C LYS A 61 4.38 3.35 -11.52
N LEU A 62 5.03 3.07 -12.65
CA LEU A 62 6.14 3.88 -13.15
C LEU A 62 5.69 5.31 -13.49
N ASN A 63 4.54 5.45 -14.16
CA ASN A 63 3.95 6.76 -14.48
C ASN A 63 3.67 7.57 -13.21
N ALA A 64 3.02 6.98 -12.21
CA ALA A 64 2.79 7.64 -10.93
C ALA A 64 4.09 7.99 -10.21
N GLY A 65 5.11 7.13 -10.29
CA GLY A 65 6.44 7.42 -9.74
C GLY A 65 7.07 8.67 -10.36
N LEU A 66 7.04 8.81 -11.69
CA LEU A 66 7.50 10.04 -12.34
C LEU A 66 6.63 11.24 -11.92
N PHE A 67 5.32 11.09 -12.01
CA PHE A 67 4.35 12.15 -11.76
C PHE A 67 4.47 12.75 -10.34
N LEU A 68 4.59 11.89 -9.33
CA LEU A 68 4.68 12.30 -7.93
C LEU A 68 6.07 12.80 -7.56
N LEU A 69 7.14 12.13 -8.02
CA LEU A 69 8.48 12.37 -7.48
C LEU A 69 9.28 13.46 -8.21
N ARG A 70 8.87 13.87 -9.41
CA ARG A 70 9.61 14.89 -10.17
C ARG A 70 9.35 16.32 -9.70
N GLU A 71 8.20 16.56 -9.05
CA GLU A 71 7.79 17.86 -8.52
C GLU A 71 7.97 17.86 -7.01
N THR A 72 8.75 18.80 -6.47
CA THR A 72 9.13 18.83 -5.06
C THR A 72 7.91 18.85 -4.13
N GLU A 73 6.90 19.68 -4.40
CA GLU A 73 5.72 19.81 -3.54
C GLU A 73 4.90 18.51 -3.48
N LEU A 74 4.67 17.87 -4.64
CA LEU A 74 3.92 16.60 -4.70
C LEU A 74 4.72 15.47 -4.04
N ARG A 75 6.02 15.43 -4.26
CA ARG A 75 6.94 14.46 -3.67
C ARG A 75 6.93 14.56 -2.15
N ASP A 76 7.10 15.77 -1.63
CA ASP A 76 7.21 16.01 -0.20
C ASP A 76 5.87 15.71 0.49
N ALA A 77 4.73 16.09 -0.12
CA ALA A 77 3.41 15.74 0.38
C ALA A 77 3.15 14.22 0.37
N TYR A 78 3.46 13.53 -0.72
CA TYR A 78 3.38 12.06 -0.80
C TYR A 78 4.22 11.39 0.28
N TRP A 79 5.46 11.83 0.44
CA TRP A 79 6.38 11.22 1.38
C TRP A 79 5.95 11.45 2.82
N GLN A 80 5.49 12.66 3.14
CA GLN A 80 4.94 12.99 4.44
C GLN A 80 3.70 12.13 4.74
N ASP A 81 2.72 12.06 3.83
CA ASP A 81 1.51 11.25 4.01
C ASP A 81 1.85 9.78 4.28
N ARG A 82 2.84 9.22 3.55
CA ARG A 82 3.31 7.85 3.76
C ARG A 82 3.92 7.66 5.16
N GLN A 83 4.79 8.57 5.58
CA GLN A 83 5.46 8.49 6.89
C GLN A 83 4.47 8.65 8.05
N GLU A 84 3.52 9.58 7.93
CA GLU A 84 2.45 9.76 8.93
C GLU A 84 1.60 8.50 9.08
N LEU A 85 1.30 7.82 7.98
CA LEU A 85 0.50 6.59 8.01
C LEU A 85 1.24 5.44 8.70
N ILE A 86 2.52 5.24 8.38
CA ILE A 86 3.38 4.24 9.04
C ILE A 86 3.53 4.54 10.53
N ASN A 87 3.72 5.81 10.89
CA ASN A 87 3.80 6.20 12.29
C ASN A 87 2.48 5.93 13.04
N LEU A 88 1.33 6.20 12.41
CA LEU A 88 0.02 5.92 12.98
C LEU A 88 -0.21 4.40 13.16
N GLU A 89 0.26 3.58 12.22
CA GLU A 89 0.27 2.12 12.38
C GLU A 89 1.08 1.68 13.60
N HIS A 90 2.30 2.23 13.74
CA HIS A 90 3.17 1.91 14.88
C HIS A 90 2.55 2.33 16.21
N GLU A 91 1.98 3.54 16.29
CA GLU A 91 1.27 4.03 17.47
C GLU A 91 0.11 3.11 17.86
N TRP A 92 -0.70 2.71 16.88
CA TRP A 92 -1.80 1.77 17.12
C TRP A 92 -1.29 0.41 17.60
N CYS A 93 -0.30 -0.18 16.91
CA CYS A 93 0.28 -1.47 17.30
C CYS A 93 0.85 -1.44 18.73
N GLN A 94 1.52 -0.35 19.12
CA GLN A 94 2.06 -0.18 20.47
C GLN A 94 0.94 -0.05 21.51
N ALA A 95 -0.08 0.75 21.24
CA ALA A 95 -1.23 0.90 22.13
C ALA A 95 -2.01 -0.42 22.30
N ALA A 96 -2.14 -1.22 21.24
CA ALA A 96 -2.78 -2.53 21.31
C ALA A 96 -1.96 -3.53 22.15
N GLN A 97 -0.62 -3.45 22.10
CA GLN A 97 0.27 -4.30 22.88
C GLN A 97 0.25 -3.92 24.38
N SER A 98 0.11 -2.64 24.71
CA SER A 98 0.01 -2.16 26.09
C SER A 98 -1.37 -2.37 26.73
N GLY A 99 -2.37 -2.83 25.95
CA GLY A 99 -3.74 -3.04 26.41
C GLY A 99 -4.54 -1.74 26.55
N ALA A 100 -4.11 -0.66 25.92
CA ALA A 100 -4.87 0.59 25.87
C ALA A 100 -6.11 0.46 24.96
N ASP A 101 -7.09 1.35 25.15
CA ASP A 101 -8.19 1.49 24.19
C ASP A 101 -7.65 2.05 22.86
N THR A 102 -7.85 1.30 21.79
CA THR A 102 -7.36 1.62 20.45
C THR A 102 -8.45 1.95 19.45
N ASN A 103 -9.72 2.04 19.88
CA ASN A 103 -10.84 2.16 18.94
C ASN A 103 -10.75 3.41 18.04
N GLU A 104 -10.37 4.56 18.61
CA GLU A 104 -10.19 5.79 17.83
C GLU A 104 -8.95 5.74 16.94
N LEU A 105 -7.85 5.14 17.41
CA LEU A 105 -6.65 4.92 16.59
C LEU A 105 -6.95 4.02 15.39
N ARG A 106 -7.65 2.91 15.61
CA ARG A 106 -8.07 1.98 14.55
C ARG A 106 -8.95 2.67 13.50
N LYS A 107 -9.97 3.44 13.91
CA LYS A 107 -10.84 4.17 12.98
C LYS A 107 -10.08 5.24 12.20
N SER A 108 -9.24 6.01 12.88
CA SER A 108 -8.40 7.04 12.27
C SER A 108 -7.48 6.42 11.23
N TYR A 109 -6.81 5.34 11.61
CA TYR A 109 -5.91 4.60 10.74
C TYR A 109 -6.63 4.02 9.52
N ASP A 110 -7.76 3.33 9.70
CA ASP A 110 -8.53 2.77 8.58
C ASP A 110 -8.92 3.85 7.55
N SER A 111 -9.43 4.98 8.04
CA SER A 111 -9.78 6.13 7.22
C SER A 111 -8.58 6.67 6.45
N ARG A 112 -7.42 6.83 7.13
CA ARG A 112 -6.20 7.33 6.51
C ARG A 112 -5.61 6.36 5.49
N VAL A 113 -5.62 5.04 5.74
CA VAL A 113 -5.16 4.05 4.76
C VAL A 113 -6.02 4.11 3.51
N ARG A 114 -7.35 4.14 3.66
CA ARG A 114 -8.27 4.22 2.51
C ARG A 114 -8.05 5.48 1.69
N ALA A 115 -7.87 6.63 2.36
CA ALA A 115 -7.58 7.90 1.72
C ALA A 115 -6.23 7.88 0.98
N PHE A 116 -5.17 7.39 1.64
CA PHE A 116 -3.83 7.25 1.06
C PHE A 116 -3.86 6.37 -0.20
N LEU A 117 -4.48 5.19 -0.11
CA LEU A 117 -4.57 4.26 -1.23
C LEU A 117 -5.44 4.81 -2.36
N SER A 118 -6.53 5.53 -2.07
CA SER A 118 -7.31 6.22 -3.11
C SER A 118 -6.45 7.25 -3.84
N ARG A 119 -5.80 8.15 -3.08
CA ARG A 119 -5.04 9.28 -3.61
C ARG A 119 -3.81 8.82 -4.41
N TYR A 120 -3.03 7.92 -3.85
CA TYR A 120 -1.72 7.59 -4.40
C TYR A 120 -1.69 6.34 -5.26
N VAL A 121 -2.69 5.45 -5.19
CA VAL A 121 -2.75 4.24 -6.04
C VAL A 121 -3.75 4.40 -7.17
N GLU A 122 -4.91 5.01 -6.93
CA GLU A 122 -5.92 5.18 -7.98
C GLU A 122 -5.77 6.54 -8.66
N ASP A 123 -5.90 7.64 -7.92
CA ASP A 123 -5.98 8.98 -8.50
C ASP A 123 -4.64 9.40 -9.14
N ALA A 124 -3.52 9.22 -8.44
CA ALA A 124 -2.20 9.57 -8.96
C ALA A 124 -1.83 8.75 -10.21
N MET A 125 -2.16 7.45 -10.25
CA MET A 125 -1.86 6.61 -11.41
C MET A 125 -2.73 6.99 -12.62
N LEU A 126 -4.00 7.32 -12.41
CA LEU A 126 -4.88 7.82 -13.49
C LEU A 126 -4.44 9.20 -13.97
N ALA A 127 -4.09 10.11 -13.06
CA ALA A 127 -3.58 11.44 -13.40
C ALA A 127 -2.28 11.36 -14.19
N ALA A 128 -1.37 10.47 -13.80
CA ALA A 128 -0.11 10.25 -14.51
C ALA A 128 -0.33 9.70 -15.92
N GLY A 129 -1.37 8.89 -16.16
CA GLY A 129 -1.76 8.46 -17.51
C GLY A 129 -2.20 9.59 -18.45
N ARG A 130 -2.46 10.79 -17.91
CA ARG A 130 -2.82 12.01 -18.65
C ARG A 130 -1.70 13.06 -18.66
N ASP A 131 -0.61 12.80 -17.95
CA ASP A 131 0.56 13.67 -17.91
C ASP A 131 1.36 13.55 -19.22
N LYS A 132 1.76 14.70 -19.77
CA LYS A 132 2.43 14.76 -21.08
C LYS A 132 3.74 13.96 -21.11
N GLU A 133 4.60 14.11 -20.11
CA GLU A 133 5.90 13.40 -20.08
C GLU A 133 5.71 11.90 -19.87
N CYS A 134 4.73 11.51 -19.03
CA CYS A 134 4.39 10.11 -18.85
C CYS A 134 3.89 9.48 -20.16
N VAL A 135 2.93 10.12 -20.83
CA VAL A 135 2.33 9.65 -22.10
C VAL A 135 3.39 9.53 -23.21
N GLU A 136 4.28 10.52 -23.34
CA GLU A 136 5.32 10.51 -24.37
C GLU A 136 6.26 9.30 -24.26
N VAL A 137 6.59 8.87 -23.04
CA VAL A 137 7.56 7.79 -22.80
C VAL A 137 6.89 6.42 -22.71
N SER A 138 5.69 6.36 -22.14
CA SER A 138 4.97 5.10 -21.94
C SER A 138 4.07 4.70 -23.10
N HIS A 139 3.81 5.63 -24.03
CA HIS A 139 2.77 5.48 -25.07
C HIS A 139 1.39 5.15 -24.46
N TRP A 140 1.13 5.64 -23.25
CA TRP A 140 -0.19 5.51 -22.61
C TRP A 140 -1.26 6.18 -23.47
N ASP A 141 -2.40 5.53 -23.61
CA ASP A 141 -3.45 5.92 -24.55
C ASP A 141 -4.85 5.70 -23.91
N PRO A 142 -5.92 6.16 -24.57
CA PRO A 142 -7.27 5.99 -24.03
C PRO A 142 -7.71 4.53 -23.86
N ALA A 143 -7.12 3.57 -24.57
CA ALA A 143 -7.41 2.16 -24.37
C ALA A 143 -6.79 1.66 -23.06
N HIS A 144 -5.55 2.05 -22.76
CA HIS A 144 -4.88 1.77 -21.50
C HIS A 144 -5.69 2.31 -20.31
N GLU A 145 -6.16 3.56 -20.39
CA GLU A 145 -6.96 4.18 -19.33
C GLU A 145 -8.26 3.43 -19.04
N ARG A 146 -8.99 2.99 -20.07
CA ARG A 146 -10.24 2.22 -19.91
C ARG A 146 -10.03 0.90 -19.15
N HIS A 147 -8.90 0.24 -19.36
CA HIS A 147 -8.59 -1.03 -18.70
C HIS A 147 -7.98 -0.82 -17.31
N ALA A 148 -7.27 0.29 -17.08
CA ALA A 148 -6.57 0.58 -15.84
C ALA A 148 -7.52 0.70 -14.64
N SER A 149 -8.67 1.37 -14.76
CA SER A 149 -9.53 1.64 -13.59
C SER A 149 -10.00 0.38 -12.83
N ARG A 150 -10.20 -0.75 -13.51
CA ARG A 150 -10.54 -2.01 -12.83
C ARG A 150 -9.31 -2.63 -12.17
N ILE A 151 -8.18 -2.60 -12.86
CA ILE A 151 -6.90 -3.14 -12.37
C ILE A 151 -6.45 -2.38 -11.12
N LEU A 152 -6.51 -1.05 -11.15
CA LEU A 152 -6.12 -0.18 -10.03
C LEU A 152 -7.00 -0.41 -8.81
N ARG A 153 -8.32 -0.57 -8.98
CA ARG A 153 -9.22 -0.89 -7.87
C ARG A 153 -8.92 -2.24 -7.23
N HIS A 154 -8.63 -3.26 -8.04
CA HIS A 154 -8.22 -4.58 -7.54
C HIS A 154 -6.88 -4.53 -6.82
N TYR A 155 -5.90 -3.83 -7.40
CA TYR A 155 -4.59 -3.65 -6.79
C TYR A 155 -4.69 -2.88 -5.46
N ARG A 156 -5.45 -1.78 -5.42
CA ARG A 156 -5.73 -1.00 -4.21
C ARG A 156 -6.34 -1.86 -3.11
N ASN A 157 -7.33 -2.68 -3.45
CA ASN A 157 -7.97 -3.59 -2.50
C ASN A 157 -6.97 -4.65 -2.00
N GLY A 158 -6.12 -5.19 -2.87
CA GLY A 158 -5.05 -6.12 -2.48
C GLY A 158 -4.07 -5.51 -1.49
N LEU A 159 -3.60 -4.28 -1.75
CA LEU A 159 -2.73 -3.55 -0.81
C LEU A 159 -3.42 -3.32 0.54
N TYR A 160 -4.69 -2.92 0.52
CA TYR A 160 -5.47 -2.73 1.73
C TYR A 160 -5.59 -4.04 2.55
N GLN A 161 -5.82 -5.17 1.90
CA GLN A 161 -5.86 -6.48 2.58
C GLN A 161 -4.51 -6.86 3.16
N GLN A 162 -3.41 -6.69 2.42
CA GLN A 162 -2.05 -6.93 2.95
C GLN A 162 -1.77 -6.13 4.22
N ILE A 163 -2.20 -4.87 4.25
CA ILE A 163 -2.08 -4.02 5.44
C ILE A 163 -2.92 -4.58 6.59
N LEU A 164 -4.18 -4.95 6.35
CA LEU A 164 -5.05 -5.49 7.40
C LEU A 164 -4.54 -6.82 7.97
N GLU A 165 -4.01 -7.71 7.12
CA GLU A 165 -3.56 -9.04 7.51
C GLU A 165 -2.41 -9.02 8.53
N ARG A 166 -1.56 -7.98 8.51
CA ARG A 166 -0.48 -7.84 9.48
C ARG A 166 -0.88 -7.14 10.79
N LEU A 167 -2.05 -6.49 10.81
CA LEU A 167 -2.45 -5.69 11.95
C LEU A 167 -3.03 -6.57 13.06
N PRO A 168 -2.59 -6.37 14.32
CA PRO A 168 -3.20 -7.06 15.44
C PRO A 168 -4.63 -6.57 15.57
N PHE A 169 -5.61 -7.49 15.68
CA PHE A 169 -6.99 -7.13 16.02
C PHE A 169 -7.68 -6.21 14.99
N ALA A 170 -7.31 -6.36 13.70
CA ALA A 170 -7.81 -5.53 12.60
C ALA A 170 -9.35 -5.43 12.54
N GLU A 171 -10.04 -6.54 12.81
CA GLU A 171 -11.51 -6.63 12.77
C GLU A 171 -12.19 -6.64 14.15
N VAL A 172 -11.46 -6.99 15.22
CA VAL A 172 -12.03 -7.24 16.55
C VAL A 172 -11.08 -6.79 17.64
N THR A 173 -11.56 -6.08 18.65
CA THR A 173 -10.77 -5.72 19.84
C THR A 173 -10.13 -6.97 20.46
N LYS A 174 -8.89 -6.86 20.94
CA LYS A 174 -8.23 -7.95 21.69
C LYS A 174 -9.15 -8.42 22.80
N PRO A 175 -9.49 -9.72 22.87
CA PRO A 175 -10.30 -10.21 23.97
C PRO A 175 -9.51 -10.07 25.27
N ASP A 176 -10.10 -9.36 26.24
CA ASP A 176 -9.59 -9.29 27.60
C ASP A 176 -9.94 -10.61 28.30
N ILE A 177 -9.02 -11.56 28.25
CA ILE A 177 -9.21 -12.90 28.84
C ILE A 177 -8.55 -12.91 30.21
N ASP A 178 -9.37 -12.91 31.26
CA ASP A 178 -8.92 -13.21 32.60
C ASP A 178 -8.61 -14.72 32.73
N TRP A 179 -7.33 -15.05 32.61
CA TRP A 179 -6.84 -16.42 32.75
C TRP A 179 -6.95 -16.95 34.19
N ASP A 180 -6.96 -16.08 35.20
CA ASP A 180 -7.17 -16.48 36.59
C ASP A 180 -8.63 -16.84 36.85
N GLU A 181 -9.57 -16.07 36.31
CA GLU A 181 -10.99 -16.44 36.32
C GLU A 181 -11.21 -17.80 35.63
N ARG A 182 -10.64 -17.99 34.43
CA ARG A 182 -10.73 -19.28 33.72
C ARG A 182 -10.11 -20.43 34.48
N ARG A 183 -8.94 -20.23 35.12
CA ARG A 183 -8.31 -21.26 35.95
C ARG A 183 -9.18 -21.65 37.13
N LYS A 184 -9.75 -20.67 37.85
CA LYS A 184 -10.66 -20.92 38.98
C LYS A 184 -11.92 -21.65 38.54
N PHE A 185 -12.51 -21.25 37.41
CA PHE A 185 -13.67 -21.91 36.84
C PHE A 185 -13.38 -23.38 36.49
N VAL A 186 -12.29 -23.66 35.76
CA VAL A 186 -11.90 -25.03 35.40
C VAL A 186 -11.63 -25.89 36.63
N ALA A 187 -10.93 -25.35 37.63
CA ALA A 187 -10.70 -26.06 38.89
C ALA A 187 -12.02 -26.40 39.61
N GLY A 188 -12.99 -25.48 39.61
CA GLY A 188 -14.32 -25.71 40.18
C GLY A 188 -15.13 -26.79 39.45
N VAL A 189 -15.11 -26.79 38.12
CA VAL A 189 -15.81 -27.80 37.30
C VAL A 189 -15.18 -29.18 37.48
N LEU A 190 -13.84 -29.28 37.48
CA LEU A 190 -13.14 -30.55 37.71
C LEU A 190 -13.38 -31.10 39.12
N ALA A 191 -13.48 -30.23 40.13
CA ALA A 191 -13.81 -30.64 41.49
C ALA A 191 -15.26 -31.12 41.65
N GLN A 192 -16.20 -30.60 40.85
CA GLN A 192 -17.60 -31.02 40.86
C GLN A 192 -17.85 -32.31 40.07
N GLY A 193 -17.09 -32.55 38.99
CA GLY A 193 -17.19 -33.78 38.19
C GLY A 193 -16.46 -35.00 38.77
N ALA A 194 -15.69 -34.83 39.85
CA ALA A 194 -14.99 -35.90 40.55
C ALA A 194 -15.78 -36.50 41.74
N ASN A 195 -17.03 -36.08 41.93
CA ASN A 195 -17.98 -36.63 42.90
C ASN A 195 -19.06 -37.48 42.22
#